data_AF-A0A562NLB3-F1
#
_entry.id   AF-A0A562NLB3-F1
#
_cell.length_a   1.000
_cell.length_b   1.000
_cell.length_c   1.000
_cell.angle_alpha   90.00
_cell.angle_beta   90.00
_cell.angle_gamma   90.00
#
_symmetry.space_group_name_H-M   'P 1'
#
loop_
_entity.id
_entity.type
_entity.pdbx_description
1 polymer ?
#
loop_
_entity_poly.entity_id
_entity_poly.type
_entity_poly.pdbx_seq_one_letter_code
_entity_poly.pdbx_strand_id
1 'polypeptide(L)'
;MARVTPPPEAHYTLPHDHAAALGQAVANFGWLEEVIKRTIYSLDRKRLAEDLTDAELATWMDRMGTLADDSMGTLIEQLDAAMRRFPGIRDRNRLTDRLNEIKFLRNLLCHASWRPTEDKTRWHPSFVSTRGTVYREDFSAAELLEIAQRAKDVGVRVLEVMRATGIHGEWAGDDA
;
A
#
# COMPACT_ATOMS: atom_id res chain seq x y z
N MET A 1 -22.97 -23.90 3.88
CA MET A 1 -22.34 -24.57 5.02
C MET A 1 -20.94 -24.00 5.21
N ALA A 2 -20.59 -23.56 6.42
CA ALA A 2 -19.23 -23.17 6.74
C ALA A 2 -18.34 -24.43 6.71
N ARG A 3 -17.37 -24.49 5.79
CA ARG A 3 -16.37 -25.55 5.78
C ARG A 3 -15.40 -25.29 6.92
N VAL A 4 -15.30 -26.24 7.85
CA VAL A 4 -14.28 -26.24 8.91
C VAL A 4 -12.91 -26.22 8.23
N THR A 5 -12.13 -25.17 8.46
CA THR A 5 -10.78 -25.04 7.93
C THR A 5 -9.92 -26.16 8.54
N PRO A 6 -9.17 -26.95 7.75
CA PRO A 6 -8.27 -27.96 8.31
C PRO A 6 -7.29 -27.32 9.30
N PRO A 7 -6.90 -28.05 10.37
CA PRO A 7 -6.05 -27.54 11.43
C PRO A 7 -4.72 -27.00 10.87
N PRO A 8 -4.09 -26.01 11.53
CA PRO A 8 -2.88 -25.32 11.04
C PRO A 8 -1.61 -26.19 11.05
N GLU A 9 -1.76 -27.50 11.23
CA GLU A 9 -0.67 -28.47 11.43
C GLU A 9 0.08 -28.79 10.14
N ALA A 10 -0.45 -28.38 8.98
CA ALA A 10 0.17 -28.57 7.68
C ALA A 10 0.70 -27.24 7.11
N HIS A 11 2.02 -27.16 6.93
CA HIS A 11 2.67 -26.15 6.11
C HIS A 11 2.60 -26.56 4.63
N TYR A 12 2.16 -25.66 3.77
CA TYR A 12 2.13 -25.87 2.33
C TYR A 12 3.12 -24.93 1.64
N THR A 13 4.00 -25.50 0.82
CA THR A 13 4.90 -24.71 -0.04
C THR A 13 4.14 -24.26 -1.28
N LEU A 14 4.13 -22.95 -1.55
CA LEU A 14 3.57 -22.41 -2.78
C LEU A 14 4.36 -22.92 -4.01
N PRO A 15 3.70 -23.23 -5.13
CA PRO A 15 4.36 -23.48 -6.40
C PRO A 15 5.23 -22.28 -6.80
N HIS A 16 6.32 -22.53 -7.53
CA HIS A 16 7.28 -21.51 -7.91
C HIS A 16 6.61 -20.27 -8.53
N ASP A 17 5.73 -20.47 -9.50
CA ASP A 17 5.10 -19.37 -10.23
C ASP A 17 4.12 -18.57 -9.35
N HIS A 18 3.40 -19.24 -8.44
CA HIS A 18 2.57 -18.57 -7.43
C HIS A 18 3.40 -17.77 -6.44
N ALA A 19 4.50 -18.33 -5.95
CA ALA A 19 5.40 -17.65 -5.03
C ALA A 19 6.04 -16.42 -5.68
N ALA A 20 6.48 -16.54 -6.94
CA ALA A 20 7.03 -15.42 -7.72
C ALA A 20 5.99 -14.32 -7.95
N ALA A 21 4.76 -14.67 -8.35
CA ALA A 21 3.68 -13.72 -8.56
C ALA A 21 3.28 -13.00 -7.26
N LEU A 22 3.17 -13.74 -6.15
CA LEU A 22 2.92 -13.16 -4.82
C LEU A 22 4.06 -12.22 -4.42
N GLY A 23 5.31 -12.63 -4.59
CA GLY A 23 6.48 -11.81 -4.30
C GLY A 23 6.49 -10.50 -5.09
N GLN A 24 6.11 -10.53 -6.36
CA GLN A 24 6.01 -9.32 -7.18
C GLN A 24 4.90 -8.38 -6.68
N ALA A 25 3.75 -8.91 -6.23
CA ALA A 25 2.70 -8.11 -5.62
C ALA A 25 3.18 -7.43 -4.33
N VAL A 26 3.85 -8.20 -3.45
CA VAL A 26 4.41 -7.69 -2.19
C VAL A 26 5.45 -6.59 -2.44
N ALA A 27 6.37 -6.80 -3.39
CA ALA A 27 7.36 -5.80 -3.78
C ALA A 27 6.71 -4.50 -4.27
N ASN A 28 5.65 -4.60 -5.09
CA ASN A 28 4.94 -3.42 -5.60
C ASN A 28 4.15 -2.69 -4.50
N PHE A 29 3.65 -3.39 -3.47
CA PHE A 29 3.05 -2.74 -2.30
C PHE A 29 4.09 -1.95 -1.50
N GLY A 30 5.29 -2.49 -1.30
CA GLY A 30 6.39 -1.80 -0.63
C GLY A 30 6.79 -0.51 -1.38
N TRP A 31 6.96 -0.61 -2.70
CA TRP A 31 7.21 0.56 -3.55
C TRP A 31 6.09 1.60 -3.47
N LEU A 32 4.82 1.17 -3.49
CA LEU A 32 3.69 2.07 -3.35
C LEU A 32 3.71 2.82 -2.02
N GLU A 33 4.03 2.15 -0.91
CA GLU A 33 4.16 2.79 0.41
C GLU A 33 5.27 3.85 0.40
N GLU A 34 6.42 3.56 -0.21
CA GLU A 34 7.50 4.54 -0.38
C GLU A 34 7.04 5.75 -1.20
N VAL A 35 6.35 5.52 -2.32
CA VAL A 35 5.81 6.59 -3.16
C VAL A 35 4.82 7.45 -2.38
N ILE A 36 3.94 6.86 -1.58
CA ILE A 36 2.98 7.59 -0.73
C ILE A 36 3.73 8.47 0.27
N LYS A 37 4.74 7.92 0.97
CA LYS A 37 5.56 8.66 1.92
C LYS A 37 6.22 9.87 1.27
N ARG A 38 6.92 9.68 0.15
CA ARG A 38 7.59 10.77 -0.61
C ARG A 38 6.60 11.80 -1.15
N THR A 39 5.37 11.38 -1.47
CA THR A 39 4.31 12.28 -1.91
C THR A 39 3.76 13.13 -0.77
N ILE A 40 3.53 12.55 0.42
CA ILE A 40 3.16 13.29 1.63
C ILE A 40 4.22 14.35 1.93
N TYR A 41 5.49 13.95 1.94
CA TYR A 41 6.61 14.88 2.13
C TYR A 41 6.56 16.05 1.15
N SER A 42 6.38 15.77 -0.15
CA SER A 42 6.38 16.80 -1.19
C SER A 42 5.18 17.76 -1.07
N LEU A 43 3.99 17.23 -0.75
CA LEU A 43 2.80 18.04 -0.52
C LEU A 43 2.96 18.94 0.70
N ASP A 44 3.47 18.39 1.80
CA ASP A 44 3.71 19.17 3.01
C ASP A 44 4.81 20.21 2.76
N ARG A 45 5.97 19.85 2.21
CA ARG A 45 7.06 20.78 1.91
C ARG A 45 6.62 21.92 1.01
N LYS A 46 5.82 21.64 -0.02
CA LYS A 46 5.28 22.68 -0.91
C LYS A 46 4.37 23.65 -0.15
N ARG A 47 3.60 23.17 0.82
CA ARG A 47 2.82 24.02 1.75
C ARG A 47 3.72 24.80 2.72
N LEU A 48 4.80 24.19 3.21
CA LEU A 48 5.70 24.80 4.21
C LEU A 48 6.57 25.92 3.60
N ALA A 49 6.90 25.83 2.31
CA ALA A 49 7.68 26.84 1.60
C ALA A 49 7.02 28.23 1.52
N GLU A 50 5.78 28.38 2.03
CA GLU A 50 5.00 29.61 1.98
C GLU A 50 4.92 30.40 3.31
N ASP A 51 5.49 29.93 4.43
CA ASP A 51 5.80 30.67 5.69
C ASP A 51 5.61 29.75 6.91
N LEU A 52 6.70 29.27 7.52
CA LEU A 52 6.64 28.60 8.82
C LEU A 52 7.71 29.13 9.77
N THR A 53 7.40 29.04 11.05
CA THR A 53 8.35 29.24 12.13
C THR A 53 9.30 28.03 12.26
N ASP A 54 10.48 28.26 12.82
CA ASP A 54 11.48 27.19 13.07
C ASP A 54 10.91 26.04 13.93
N ALA A 55 9.98 26.34 14.84
CA ALA A 55 9.31 25.33 15.67
C ALA A 55 8.38 24.41 14.85
N GLU A 56 7.67 24.97 13.87
CA GLU A 56 6.81 24.19 12.97
C GLU A 56 7.63 23.33 12.01
N LEU A 57 8.79 23.83 11.57
CA LEU A 57 9.74 23.05 10.78
C LEU A 57 10.32 21.88 11.58
N ALA A 58 10.76 22.10 12.82
CA ALA A 58 11.28 21.05 13.70
C ALA A 58 10.24 19.96 14.01
N THR A 59 8.99 20.36 14.31
CA THR A 59 7.88 19.43 14.52
C THR A 59 7.58 18.61 13.27
N TRP A 60 7.65 19.23 12.09
CA TRP A 60 7.48 18.54 10.83
C TRP A 60 8.61 17.55 10.54
N MET A 61 9.87 17.88 10.82
CA MET A 61 11.00 16.97 10.64
C MET A 61 10.88 15.71 11.53
N ASP A 62 10.46 15.88 12.79
CA ASP A 62 10.21 14.76 13.71
C ASP A 62 9.09 13.84 13.20
N ARG A 63 7.99 14.44 12.72
CA ARG A 63 6.91 13.71 12.07
C ARG A 63 7.37 12.98 10.81
N MET A 64 8.25 13.58 10.00
CA MET A 64 8.79 12.93 8.80
C MET A 64 9.69 11.73 9.15
N GLY A 65 10.43 11.81 10.26
CA GLY A 65 11.22 10.68 10.78
C GLY A 65 10.35 9.49 11.18
N THR A 66 9.19 9.74 11.79
CA THR A 66 8.27 8.68 12.23
C THR A 66 7.35 8.15 11.12
N LEU A 67 7.16 8.91 10.02
CA LEU A 67 6.36 8.48 8.85
C LEU A 67 6.88 7.17 8.21
N ALA A 68 8.15 6.84 8.42
CA ALA A 68 8.74 5.59 7.95
C ALA A 68 8.09 4.34 8.59
N ASP A 69 7.61 4.46 9.84
CA ASP A 69 7.06 3.35 10.63
C ASP A 69 5.54 3.20 10.49
N ASP A 70 4.90 4.13 9.79
CA ASP A 70 3.45 4.14 9.65
C ASP A 70 2.92 2.98 8.80
N SER A 71 1.80 2.41 9.24
CA SER A 71 1.07 1.40 8.46
C SER A 71 0.54 1.98 7.16
N MET A 72 0.35 1.15 6.13
CA MET A 72 -0.25 1.57 4.85
C MET A 72 -1.60 2.29 5.04
N GLY A 73 -2.43 1.85 6.01
CA GLY A 73 -3.69 2.52 6.32
C GLY A 73 -3.48 3.95 6.81
N THR A 74 -2.57 4.14 7.75
CA THR A 74 -2.17 5.44 8.28
C THR A 74 -1.62 6.34 7.18
N LEU A 75 -0.76 5.80 6.30
CA LEU A 75 -0.20 6.54 5.16
C LEU A 75 -1.27 7.03 4.19
N ILE A 76 -2.29 6.21 3.91
CA ILE A 76 -3.40 6.60 3.01
C ILE A 76 -4.22 7.74 3.62
N GLU A 77 -4.52 7.69 4.91
CA GLU A 77 -5.25 8.75 5.63
C GLU A 77 -4.45 10.07 5.61
N GLN A 78 -3.15 9.99 5.85
CA GLN A 78 -2.27 11.16 5.81
C GLN A 78 -2.13 11.74 4.39
N LEU A 79 -2.01 10.89 3.38
CA LEU A 79 -1.98 11.34 1.99
C LEU A 79 -3.29 12.02 1.60
N ASP A 80 -4.45 11.45 1.96
CA ASP A 80 -5.74 12.09 1.72
C ASP A 80 -5.80 13.47 2.39
N ALA A 81 -5.39 13.56 3.66
CA ALA A 81 -5.32 14.82 4.40
C ALA A 81 -4.40 15.86 3.73
N ALA A 82 -3.22 15.46 3.27
CA ALA A 82 -2.28 16.33 2.56
C ALA A 82 -2.85 16.81 1.22
N MET A 83 -3.44 15.90 0.42
CA MET A 83 -4.14 16.25 -0.82
C MET A 83 -5.38 17.13 -0.58
N ARG A 84 -5.96 17.14 0.64
CA ARG A 84 -7.06 18.07 0.98
C ARG A 84 -6.65 19.52 0.98
N ARG A 85 -5.41 19.77 1.37
CA ARG A 85 -4.85 21.09 1.59
C ARG A 85 -4.16 21.64 0.34
N PHE A 86 -3.90 20.79 -0.65
CA PHE A 86 -3.24 21.17 -1.89
C PHE A 86 -4.25 21.49 -3.01
N PRO A 87 -4.26 22.71 -3.57
CA PRO A 87 -5.18 23.08 -4.63
C PRO A 87 -4.88 22.34 -5.95
N GLY A 88 -5.92 22.09 -6.75
CA GLY A 88 -5.76 21.56 -8.12
C GLY A 88 -5.81 20.04 -8.27
N ILE A 89 -5.91 19.26 -7.18
CA ILE A 89 -6.08 17.79 -7.24
C ILE A 89 -7.57 17.46 -7.42
N ARG A 90 -7.98 17.14 -8.65
CA ARG A 90 -9.40 16.90 -9.00
C ARG A 90 -9.90 15.48 -8.67
N ASP A 91 -9.05 14.47 -8.78
CA ASP A 91 -9.45 13.05 -8.65
C ASP A 91 -9.16 12.44 -7.27
N ARG A 92 -9.05 13.27 -6.21
CA ARG A 92 -8.61 12.82 -4.88
C ARG A 92 -9.41 11.62 -4.36
N ASN A 93 -10.74 11.74 -4.30
CA ASN A 93 -11.60 10.72 -3.70
C ASN A 93 -11.41 9.37 -4.41
N ARG A 94 -11.37 9.37 -5.75
CA ARG A 94 -11.15 8.17 -6.55
C ARG A 94 -9.78 7.55 -6.30
N LEU A 95 -8.73 8.36 -6.10
CA LEU A 95 -7.40 7.87 -5.75
C LEU A 95 -7.41 7.23 -4.35
N THR A 96 -8.02 7.90 -3.38
CA THR A 96 -8.16 7.40 -2.00
C THR A 96 -8.96 6.09 -1.94
N ASP A 97 -10.02 5.95 -2.74
CA ASP A 97 -10.80 4.71 -2.83
C ASP A 97 -9.96 3.56 -3.38
N ARG A 98 -9.23 3.78 -4.49
CA ARG A 98 -8.33 2.79 -5.09
C ARG A 98 -7.20 2.38 -4.13
N LEU A 99 -6.66 3.34 -3.38
CA LEU A 99 -5.66 3.06 -2.35
C LEU A 99 -6.24 2.17 -1.23
N ASN A 100 -7.49 2.39 -0.81
CA ASN A 100 -8.14 1.54 0.18
C ASN A 100 -8.41 0.12 -0.34
N GLU A 101 -8.76 -0.03 -1.61
CA GLU A 101 -8.85 -1.34 -2.28
C GLU A 101 -7.49 -2.06 -2.28
N ILE A 102 -6.41 -1.36 -2.67
CA ILE A 102 -5.05 -1.91 -2.66
C ILE A 102 -4.62 -2.28 -1.23
N LYS A 103 -4.91 -1.46 -0.23
CA LYS A 103 -4.64 -1.76 1.18
C LYS A 103 -5.29 -3.08 1.62
N PHE A 104 -6.54 -3.30 1.22
CA PHE A 104 -7.23 -4.55 1.52
C PHE A 104 -6.50 -5.74 0.90
N LEU A 105 -6.14 -5.66 -0.38
CA LEU A 105 -5.39 -6.71 -1.08
C LEU A 105 -4.01 -6.93 -0.47
N ARG A 106 -3.27 -5.86 -0.11
CA ARG A 106 -1.98 -5.94 0.58
C ARG A 106 -2.09 -6.68 1.90
N ASN A 107 -3.09 -6.34 2.72
CA ASN A 107 -3.29 -7.03 4.00
C ASN A 107 -3.63 -8.51 3.80
N LEU A 108 -4.49 -8.82 2.83
CA LEU A 108 -4.83 -10.19 2.47
C LEU A 108 -3.59 -10.97 2.03
N LEU A 109 -2.85 -10.47 1.05
CA LEU A 109 -1.74 -11.20 0.42
C LEU A 109 -0.50 -11.32 1.33
N CYS A 110 -0.20 -10.29 2.15
CA CYS A 110 0.96 -10.30 3.03
C CYS A 110 0.75 -11.09 4.34
N HIS A 111 -0.50 -11.30 4.77
CA HIS A 111 -0.80 -11.92 6.08
C HIS A 111 -1.60 -13.22 5.99
N ALA A 112 -2.11 -13.60 4.82
CA ALA A 112 -2.83 -14.86 4.68
C ALA A 112 -1.94 -16.09 4.90
N SER A 113 -2.54 -17.14 5.45
CA SER A 113 -2.01 -18.50 5.37
C SER A 113 -2.53 -19.15 4.08
N TRP A 114 -1.62 -19.51 3.17
CA TRP A 114 -1.97 -20.05 1.86
C TRP A 114 -2.22 -21.57 1.92
N ARG A 115 -3.29 -22.01 1.25
CA ARG A 115 -3.70 -23.42 1.19
C ARG A 115 -3.96 -23.88 -0.24
N PRO A 116 -3.62 -25.12 -0.59
CA PRO A 116 -3.98 -25.68 -1.89
C PRO A 116 -5.50 -25.82 -2.00
N THR A 117 -6.01 -25.74 -3.21
CA THR A 117 -7.42 -26.02 -3.53
C THR A 117 -7.53 -27.31 -4.35
N GLU A 118 -8.76 -27.71 -4.67
CA GLU A 118 -9.02 -28.83 -5.60
C GLU A 118 -8.44 -28.53 -7.00
N ASP A 119 -8.44 -27.26 -7.40
CA ASP A 119 -7.76 -26.78 -8.59
C ASP A 119 -6.30 -26.46 -8.27
N LYS A 120 -5.37 -27.25 -8.81
CA LYS A 120 -3.93 -27.08 -8.58
C LYS A 120 -3.37 -25.74 -9.08
N THR A 121 -4.10 -25.05 -9.95
CA THR A 121 -3.73 -23.73 -10.46
C THR A 121 -4.20 -22.59 -9.56
N ARG A 122 -5.02 -22.87 -8.54
CA ARG A 122 -5.57 -21.87 -7.62
C ARG A 122 -5.25 -22.19 -6.17
N TRP A 123 -4.97 -21.13 -5.42
CA TRP A 123 -4.57 -21.20 -4.01
C TRP A 123 -5.43 -20.29 -3.16
N HIS A 124 -5.84 -20.79 -1.99
CA HIS A 124 -6.73 -20.09 -1.09
C HIS A 124 -5.93 -19.29 -0.05
N PRO A 125 -6.06 -17.96 0.01
CA PRO A 125 -5.51 -17.14 1.09
C PRO A 125 -6.45 -17.16 2.30
N SER A 126 -6.16 -18.03 3.27
CA SER A 126 -6.90 -18.04 4.54
C SER A 126 -6.52 -16.81 5.36
N PHE A 127 -7.40 -15.81 5.37
CA PHE A 127 -7.24 -14.56 6.08
C PHE A 127 -8.55 -14.12 6.73
N VAL A 128 -8.44 -13.63 7.96
CA VAL A 128 -9.54 -12.97 8.67
C VAL A 128 -9.10 -11.55 8.91
N SER A 129 -9.86 -10.59 8.38
CA SER A 129 -9.57 -9.18 8.60
C SER A 129 -9.74 -8.82 10.09
N THR A 130 -9.17 -7.71 10.52
CA THR A 130 -9.38 -7.18 11.89
C THR A 130 -10.86 -6.90 12.21
N ARG A 131 -11.72 -6.80 11.18
CA ARG A 131 -13.17 -6.65 11.30
C ARG A 131 -13.94 -7.99 11.25
N GLY A 132 -13.24 -9.12 11.32
CA GLY A 132 -13.82 -10.45 11.26
C GLY A 132 -14.30 -10.87 9.86
N THR A 133 -13.96 -10.11 8.82
CA THR A 133 -14.35 -10.46 7.44
C THR A 133 -13.49 -11.60 6.94
N VAL A 134 -14.13 -12.69 6.53
CA VAL A 134 -13.48 -13.85 5.91
C VAL A 134 -13.44 -13.66 4.40
N TYR A 135 -12.25 -13.72 3.82
CA TYR A 135 -12.09 -13.78 2.38
C TYR A 135 -12.30 -15.21 1.88
N ARG A 136 -13.02 -15.39 0.77
CA ARG A 136 -13.47 -16.72 0.30
C ARG A 136 -12.98 -17.09 -1.09
N GLU A 137 -12.35 -16.17 -1.80
CA GLU A 137 -11.92 -16.42 -3.17
C GLU A 137 -10.49 -16.96 -3.20
N ASP A 138 -10.22 -17.78 -4.19
CA ASP A 138 -8.89 -18.33 -4.46
C ASP A 138 -8.18 -17.50 -5.54
N PHE A 139 -6.86 -17.62 -5.63
CA PHE A 139 -6.05 -16.92 -6.62
C PHE A 139 -5.21 -17.87 -7.46
N SER A 140 -5.20 -17.62 -8.76
CA SER A 140 -4.17 -18.05 -9.69
C SER A 140 -2.96 -17.12 -9.66
N ALA A 141 -1.82 -17.58 -10.17
CA ALA A 141 -0.63 -16.74 -10.33
C ALA A 141 -0.89 -15.52 -11.23
N ALA A 142 -1.73 -15.66 -12.26
CA ALA A 142 -2.10 -14.56 -13.15
C ALA A 142 -2.86 -13.45 -12.40
N GLU A 143 -3.86 -13.82 -11.59
CA GLU A 143 -4.61 -12.85 -10.78
C GLU A 143 -3.71 -12.12 -9.77
N LEU A 144 -2.70 -12.79 -9.21
CA LEU A 144 -1.70 -12.13 -8.35
C LEU A 144 -0.86 -11.11 -9.12
N LEU A 145 -0.45 -11.41 -10.35
CA LEU A 145 0.25 -10.46 -11.22
C LEU A 145 -0.64 -9.27 -11.60
N GLU A 146 -1.94 -9.48 -11.81
CA GLU A 146 -2.89 -8.39 -12.02
C GLU A 146 -3.02 -7.48 -10.79
N ILE A 147 -2.98 -8.05 -9.58
CA ILE A 147 -2.92 -7.26 -8.34
C ILE A 147 -1.62 -6.46 -8.28
N ALA A 148 -0.49 -7.09 -8.61
CA ALA A 148 0.81 -6.41 -8.67
C ALA A 148 0.78 -5.22 -9.65
N GLN A 149 0.21 -5.40 -10.84
CA GLN A 149 0.07 -4.35 -11.83
C GLN A 149 -0.86 -3.23 -11.33
N ARG A 150 -1.99 -3.55 -10.70
CA ARG A 150 -2.90 -2.56 -10.11
C ARG A 150 -2.21 -1.70 -9.05
N ALA A 151 -1.39 -2.31 -8.18
CA ALA A 151 -0.60 -1.57 -7.19
C ALA A 151 0.37 -0.60 -7.86
N LYS A 152 1.05 -1.04 -8.91
CA LYS A 152 1.95 -0.20 -9.72
C LYS A 152 1.21 0.97 -10.36
N ASP A 153 0.06 0.72 -10.99
CA ASP A 153 -0.74 1.75 -11.65
C ASP A 153 -1.25 2.80 -10.67
N VAL A 154 -1.66 2.38 -9.47
CA VAL A 154 -2.04 3.31 -8.40
C VAL A 154 -0.83 4.13 -7.97
N GLY A 155 0.34 3.52 -7.79
CA GLY A 155 1.56 4.26 -7.44
C GLY A 155 1.98 5.28 -8.50
N VAL A 156 1.81 4.97 -9.79
CA VAL A 156 2.02 5.95 -10.87
C VAL A 156 1.08 7.16 -10.73
N ARG A 157 -0.20 6.94 -10.39
CA ARG A 157 -1.14 8.04 -10.12
C ARG A 157 -0.76 8.85 -8.88
N VAL A 158 -0.20 8.23 -7.85
CA VAL A 158 0.32 8.94 -6.66
C VAL A 158 1.56 9.77 -7.04
N LEU A 159 2.46 9.25 -7.89
CA LEU A 159 3.59 10.02 -8.42
C LEU A 159 3.17 11.25 -9.22
N GLU A 160 2.05 11.20 -9.95
CA GLU A 160 1.51 12.38 -10.64
C GLU A 160 1.12 13.49 -9.65
N VAL A 161 0.55 13.11 -8.49
CA VAL A 161 0.26 14.06 -7.40
C VAL A 161 1.56 14.66 -6.87
N MET A 162 2.58 13.84 -6.62
CA MET A 162 3.89 14.32 -6.20
C MET A 162 4.48 15.32 -7.21
N ARG A 163 4.47 14.98 -8.50
CA ARG A 163 4.99 15.85 -9.58
C ARG A 163 4.25 17.18 -9.68
N ALA A 164 2.95 17.21 -9.38
CA ALA A 164 2.17 18.45 -9.36
C ALA A 164 2.66 19.45 -8.30
N THR A 165 3.41 19.01 -7.29
CA THR A 165 4.04 19.90 -6.31
C THR A 165 5.27 20.63 -6.85
N GLY A 166 5.88 20.13 -7.94
CA GLY A 166 7.17 20.57 -8.45
C GLY A 166 8.38 20.04 -7.67
N ILE A 167 8.17 19.18 -6.66
CA ILE A 167 9.22 18.54 -5.85
C ILE A 167 9.33 17.09 -6.28
N HIS A 168 10.54 16.63 -6.62
CA HIS A 168 10.78 15.31 -7.20
C HIS A 168 10.92 14.17 -6.16
N GLY A 169 10.41 14.36 -4.94
CA GLY A 169 10.38 13.31 -3.92
C GLY A 169 11.68 13.06 -3.18
N GLU A 170 12.55 14.08 -3.07
CA GLU A 170 13.71 14.07 -2.15
C GLU A 170 13.25 13.60 -0.77
N TRP A 171 13.91 12.60 -0.18
CA TRP A 171 13.60 12.10 1.16
C TRP A 171 14.71 12.49 2.13
N ALA A 172 14.33 12.89 3.35
CA ALA A 172 15.30 13.12 4.41
C ALA A 172 15.98 11.78 4.79
N GLY A 173 17.22 11.59 4.34
CA GLY A 173 17.98 10.35 4.54
C GLY A 173 18.56 9.72 3.27
N ASP A 174 18.29 10.27 2.07
CA ASP A 174 18.91 9.80 0.82
C ASP A 174 20.41 10.21 0.70
N ASP A 175 20.92 11.03 1.63
CA ASP A 175 22.32 11.50 1.71
C ASP A 175 23.24 10.62 2.60
N ALA A 176 22.80 9.41 2.98
CA ALA A 176 23.56 8.48 3.82
C ALA A 176 24.30 7.38 3.01
#